data_AF-A0A8J7UC67-F1
#
_entry.id   AF-A0A8J7UC67-F1
#
_cell.length_a   1.000
_cell.length_b   1.000
_cell.length_c   1.000
_cell.angle_alpha   90.00
_cell.angle_beta   90.00
_cell.angle_gamma   90.00
#
_symmetry.space_group_name_H-M   'P 1'
#
loop_
_entity.id
_entity.type
_entity.pdbx_description
1 polymer ?
#
loop_
_entity_poly.entity_id
_entity_poly.type
_entity_poly.pdbx_seq_one_letter_code
_entity_poly.pdbx_strand_id
1 'polypeptide(L)'
;MSLERLEHLVGRSFVRIGLGATLHPLDEAAKFLVGYDESGDPRSCSVVDVSWSKPFDLKVLSPVSDLVHAPASRLNAAMYELLDELISKHRTTLIFT
;
A
#
# COMPACT_ATOMS: atom_id res chain seq x y z
N MET A 1 -15.57 15.42 0.52
CA MET A 1 -16.60 16.12 1.33
C MET A 1 -17.44 15.21 2.25
N SER A 2 -17.26 13.88 2.27
CA SER A 2 -18.09 13.03 3.15
C SER A 2 -17.87 13.26 4.64
N LEU A 3 -16.64 13.58 5.07
CA LEU A 3 -16.33 13.86 6.48
C LEU A 3 -16.90 15.20 6.97
N GLU A 4 -16.79 16.28 6.18
CA GLU A 4 -17.39 17.58 6.54
C GLU A 4 -18.92 17.48 6.64
N ARG A 5 -19.55 16.70 5.75
CA ARG A 5 -20.99 16.40 5.83
C ARG A 5 -21.34 15.62 7.10
N LEU A 6 -20.51 14.64 7.48
CA LEU A 6 -20.71 13.89 8.71
C LEU A 6 -20.57 14.78 9.94
N GLU A 7 -19.59 15.68 9.96
CA GLU A 7 -19.38 16.64 11.06
C GLU A 7 -20.58 17.56 11.24
N HIS A 8 -21.13 18.07 10.14
CA HIS A 8 -22.36 18.86 10.14
C HIS A 8 -23.56 18.07 10.70
N LEU A 9 -23.73 16.81 10.29
CA LEU A 9 -24.82 15.95 10.77
C LEU A 9 -24.70 15.58 12.25
N VAL A 10 -23.47 15.39 12.72
CA VAL A 10 -23.18 15.06 14.12
C VAL A 10 -23.26 16.31 15.02
N GLY A 11 -23.16 17.51 14.44
CA GLY A 11 -23.27 18.80 15.15
C GLY A 11 -22.08 19.11 16.07
N ARG A 12 -20.99 18.35 15.96
CA ARG A 12 -19.73 18.56 16.68
C ARG A 12 -18.56 17.97 15.92
N SER A 13 -17.37 18.50 16.17
CA SER A 13 -16.14 17.95 15.64
C SER A 13 -15.82 16.58 16.24
N PHE A 14 -15.07 15.77 15.49
CA PHE A 14 -14.66 14.43 15.89
C PHE A 14 -13.20 14.16 15.51
N VAL A 15 -12.61 13.19 16.19
CA VAL A 15 -11.21 12.80 15.97
C VAL A 15 -11.08 12.09 14.63
N ARG A 16 -10.11 12.53 13.83
CA ARG A 16 -9.76 11.92 12.54
C ARG A 16 -8.42 11.21 12.69
N ILE A 17 -8.38 9.92 12.36
CA ILE A 17 -7.16 9.09 12.46
C ILE A 17 -6.88 8.51 11.08
N GLY A 18 -5.72 8.87 10.51
CA GLY A 18 -5.22 8.33 9.26
C GLY A 18 -4.08 7.34 9.51
N LEU A 19 -4.10 6.23 8.79
CA LEU A 19 -3.06 5.20 8.83
C LEU A 19 -2.61 4.91 7.40
N GLY A 20 -1.31 4.99 7.14
CA GLY A 20 -0.75 4.68 5.83
C GLY A 20 0.70 4.26 5.93
N ALA A 21 1.10 3.30 5.10
CA ALA A 21 2.47 2.80 5.04
C ALA A 21 3.35 3.58 4.04
N THR A 22 2.73 4.22 3.05
CA THR A 22 3.39 4.90 1.93
C THR A 22 2.78 6.28 1.71
N LEU A 23 2.91 7.17 2.70
CA LEU A 23 2.42 8.53 2.63
C LEU A 23 3.60 9.48 2.41
N HIS A 24 3.65 10.14 1.26
CA HIS A 24 4.67 11.14 0.97
C HIS A 24 4.10 12.24 0.06
N PRO A 25 4.24 13.52 0.41
CA PRO A 25 4.74 14.06 1.69
C PRO A 25 3.71 13.93 2.83
N LEU A 26 4.18 13.71 4.07
CA LEU A 26 3.29 13.49 5.23
C LEU A 26 2.41 14.70 5.57
N ASP A 27 2.93 15.91 5.41
CA ASP A 27 2.18 17.13 5.72
C ASP A 27 0.96 17.32 4.81
N GLU A 28 1.07 16.94 3.54
CA GLU A 28 -0.05 17.01 2.60
C GLU A 28 -1.09 15.92 2.89
N ALA A 29 -0.64 14.71 3.26
CA ALA A 29 -1.54 13.66 3.71
C ALA A 29 -2.29 14.08 5.00
N ALA A 30 -1.62 14.77 5.91
CA ALA A 30 -2.22 15.32 7.13
C ALA A 30 -3.27 16.39 6.80
N LYS A 31 -2.96 17.37 5.94
CA LYS A 31 -3.91 18.39 5.47
C LYS A 31 -5.14 17.76 4.82
N PHE A 32 -4.94 16.72 4.00
CA PHE A 32 -6.04 15.99 3.39
C PHE A 32 -6.94 15.29 4.42
N LEU A 33 -6.35 14.67 5.45
CA LEU A 33 -7.09 14.00 6.52
C LEU A 33 -7.95 14.98 7.33
N VAL A 34 -7.36 16.08 7.78
CA VAL A 34 -8.00 17.01 8.73
C VAL A 34 -8.80 18.12 8.06
N GLY A 35 -8.54 18.40 6.78
CA GLY A 35 -9.18 19.48 6.04
C GLY A 35 -8.85 20.86 6.62
N TYR A 36 -9.74 21.81 6.36
CA TYR A 36 -9.58 23.22 6.71
C TYR A 36 -10.72 23.68 7.62
N ASP A 37 -10.43 24.63 8.50
CA ASP A 37 -11.45 25.29 9.31
C ASP A 37 -12.22 26.36 8.50
N GLU A 38 -13.16 27.03 9.17
CA GLU A 38 -13.97 28.09 8.55
C GLU A 38 -13.15 29.33 8.13
N SER A 39 -11.96 29.53 8.70
CA SER A 39 -11.04 30.61 8.34
C SER A 39 -10.19 30.27 7.11
N GLY A 40 -10.25 29.02 6.65
CA GLY A 40 -9.45 28.52 5.53
C GLY A 40 -8.07 28.01 5.94
N ASP A 41 -7.80 27.88 7.24
CA ASP A 41 -6.53 27.37 7.76
C ASP A 41 -6.60 25.85 7.97
N PRO A 42 -5.51 25.10 7.74
CA PRO A 42 -5.49 23.66 7.96
C PRO A 42 -5.72 23.36 9.44
N ARG A 43 -6.62 22.43 9.74
CA ARG A 43 -6.87 22.00 11.12
C ARG A 43 -5.61 21.34 11.71
N SER A 44 -5.46 21.40 13.03
CA SER A 44 -4.30 20.82 13.70
C SER A 44 -4.23 19.30 13.51
N CYS A 45 -3.03 18.79 13.21
CA CYS A 45 -2.77 17.37 13.03
C CYS A 45 -1.44 17.01 13.66
N SER A 46 -1.43 15.99 14.54
CA SER A 46 -0.18 15.38 15.01
C SER A 46 0.28 14.34 14.01
N VAL A 47 1.45 14.54 13.40
CA VAL A 47 2.05 13.59 12.45
C VAL A 47 3.02 12.70 13.22
N VAL A 48 2.81 11.39 13.15
CA VAL A 48 3.70 10.40 13.73
C VAL A 48 4.36 9.64 12.58
N ASP A 49 5.59 9.99 12.26
CA ASP A 49 6.39 9.27 11.26
C ASP A 49 7.08 8.06 11.92
N VAL A 50 6.65 6.87 11.52
CA VAL A 50 7.23 5.59 11.94
C VAL A 50 7.99 4.91 10.81
N SER A 51 8.50 5.67 9.84
CA SER A 51 9.28 5.14 8.71
C SER A 51 10.56 4.44 9.20
N TRP A 52 10.43 3.14 9.43
CA TRP A 52 11.55 2.23 9.66
C TRP A 52 11.65 1.28 8.47
N SER A 53 12.88 1.06 7.97
CA SER A 53 13.14 0.07 6.93
C SER A 53 13.02 -1.34 7.50
N LYS A 54 11.85 -1.96 7.32
CA LYS A 54 11.73 -3.39 7.58
C LYS A 54 12.63 -4.12 6.56
N PRO A 55 13.47 -5.08 6.97
CA PRO A 55 14.29 -5.82 6.01
C PRO A 55 13.37 -6.59 5.06
N PHE A 56 13.55 -6.37 3.76
CA PHE A 56 12.84 -7.08 2.70
C PHE A 56 13.81 -8.07 2.03
N ASP A 57 13.37 -9.33 1.86
CA ASP A 57 14.04 -10.31 0.99
C ASP A 57 13.35 -10.27 -0.38
N LEU A 58 13.74 -9.29 -1.20
CA LEU A 58 13.19 -9.10 -2.55
C LEU A 58 14.04 -9.84 -3.57
N LYS A 59 13.40 -10.69 -4.38
CA LYS A 59 14.06 -11.47 -5.44
C LYS A 59 13.29 -11.32 -6.75
N VAL A 60 14.04 -11.21 -7.85
CA VAL A 60 13.52 -11.32 -9.21
C VAL A 60 13.93 -12.68 -9.73
N LEU A 61 12.96 -13.54 -9.99
CA LEU A 61 13.19 -14.91 -10.44
C LEU A 61 12.73 -15.07 -11.89
N SER A 62 13.56 -15.72 -12.70
CA SER A 62 13.18 -16.14 -14.06
C SER A 62 12.91 -17.64 -14.05
N PRO A 63 11.75 -18.11 -14.55
CA PRO A 63 11.45 -19.54 -14.63
C PRO A 63 12.25 -20.27 -15.71
N VAL A 64 12.93 -19.52 -16.61
CA VAL A 64 13.76 -20.07 -17.70
C VAL A 64 15.09 -19.32 -17.80
N SER A 65 16.09 -19.95 -18.39
CA SER A 65 17.42 -19.35 -18.61
C SER A 65 17.43 -18.28 -19.71
N ASP A 66 16.53 -18.39 -20.69
CA ASP A 66 16.40 -17.44 -21.80
C ASP A 66 14.93 -17.06 -21.98
N LEU A 67 14.57 -15.88 -21.49
CA LEU A 67 13.21 -15.34 -21.59
C LEU A 67 12.85 -14.87 -23.00
N VAL A 68 13.84 -14.54 -23.83
CA VAL A 68 13.62 -13.90 -25.14
C VAL A 68 13.26 -14.94 -26.18
N HIS A 69 13.89 -16.11 -26.12
CA HIS A 69 13.73 -17.15 -27.13
C HIS A 69 12.92 -18.36 -26.66
N ALA A 70 12.53 -18.42 -25.38
CA ALA A 70 11.67 -19.50 -24.88
C ALA A 70 10.27 -19.45 -25.52
N PRO A 71 9.73 -20.61 -25.98
CA PRO A 71 8.34 -20.69 -26.40
C PRO A 71 7.37 -20.33 -25.27
N ALA A 72 6.29 -19.63 -25.58
CA ALA A 72 5.30 -19.18 -24.60
C ALA A 72 4.69 -20.33 -23.77
N SER A 73 4.49 -21.51 -24.36
CA SER A 73 4.01 -22.69 -23.64
C SER A 73 5.01 -23.18 -22.58
N ARG A 74 6.31 -23.19 -22.92
CA ARG A 74 7.38 -23.56 -21.99
C ARG A 74 7.52 -22.54 -20.87
N LEU A 75 7.42 -21.25 -21.19
CA LEU A 75 7.47 -20.18 -20.22
C LEU A 75 6.34 -20.31 -19.19
N ASN A 76 5.11 -20.53 -19.65
CA ASN A 76 3.96 -20.71 -18.77
C ASN A 76 4.11 -21.94 -17.87
N ALA A 77 4.48 -23.09 -18.44
CA ALA A 77 4.68 -24.32 -17.66
C ALA A 77 5.74 -24.13 -16.56
N ALA A 78 6.90 -23.57 -16.92
CA ALA A 78 8.00 -23.33 -15.98
C ALA A 78 7.63 -22.29 -14.90
N MET A 79 6.82 -21.28 -15.23
CA MET A 79 6.30 -20.33 -14.25
C MET A 79 5.41 -21.03 -13.22
N TYR A 80 4.51 -21.92 -13.64
CA TYR A 80 3.66 -22.68 -12.72
C TYR A 80 4.47 -23.66 -11.86
N GLU A 81 5.49 -24.31 -12.41
CA GLU A 81 6.43 -25.15 -11.64
C GLU A 81 7.14 -24.34 -10.55
N LEU A 82 7.64 -23.14 -10.90
CA LEU A 82 8.28 -22.24 -9.93
C LEU A 82 7.31 -21.76 -8.84
N LEU A 83 6.08 -21.40 -9.22
CA LEU A 83 5.05 -21.00 -8.26
C LEU A 83 4.71 -22.16 -7.31
N ASP A 84 4.51 -23.37 -7.82
CA ASP A 84 4.21 -24.56 -7.00
C ASP A 84 5.31 -24.85 -5.99
N GLU A 85 6.58 -24.76 -6.41
CA GLU A 85 7.73 -24.91 -5.52
C GLU A 85 7.74 -23.85 -4.41
N LEU A 86 7.54 -22.58 -4.78
CA LEU A 86 7.52 -21.47 -3.82
C LEU A 86 6.34 -21.58 -2.86
N ILE A 87 5.15 -21.96 -3.35
CA ILE A 87 3.97 -22.15 -2.51
C ILE A 87 4.20 -23.30 -1.53
N SER A 88 4.70 -24.43 -2.00
CA SER A 88 4.95 -25.62 -1.17
C SER A 88 5.98 -25.38 -0.05
N LYS A 89 6.94 -24.46 -0.26
CA LYS A 89 7.96 -24.09 0.74
C LYS A 89 7.45 -23.13 1.82
N HIS A 90 6.29 -22.51 1.64
CA HIS A 90 5.77 -21.50 2.56
C HIS A 90 4.42 -21.91 3.15
N ARG A 91 4.18 -21.54 4.42
CA ARG A 91 2.91 -21.84 5.08
C ARG A 91 1.71 -21.15 4.43
N THR A 92 1.92 -19.94 3.92
CA THR A 92 0.89 -19.11 3.30
C THR A 92 1.55 -18.23 2.25
N THR A 93 0.95 -18.20 1.07
CA THR A 93 1.44 -17.42 -0.07
C THR A 93 0.31 -16.55 -0.59
N LEU A 94 0.58 -15.26 -0.81
CA LEU A 94 -0.33 -14.33 -1.46
C LEU A 94 0.20 -14.03 -2.85
N ILE A 95 -0.61 -14.27 -3.88
CA ILE A 95 -0.27 -14.01 -5.28
C ILE A 95 -1.10 -12.83 -5.76
N PHE A 96 -0.42 -11.87 -6.37
CA PHE A 96 -1.04 -10.72 -7.03
C PHE A 96 -0.80 -10.89 -8.54
N THR A 97 -1.89 -10.94 -9.32
CA THR A 97 -1.88 -11.11 -10.79
C THR A 97 -2.24 -9.82 -11.50
#